data_AF-A0A7W7RJV6-F1
#
_entry.id   AF-A0A7W7RJV6-F1
#
_cell.length_a   1.000
_cell.length_b   1.000
_cell.length_c   1.000
_cell.angle_alpha   90.00
_cell.angle_beta   90.00
_cell.angle_gamma   90.00
#
_symmetry.space_group_name_H-M   'P 1'
#
loop_
_entity.id
_entity.type
_entity.pdbx_description
1 polymer ?
#
loop_
_entity_poly.entity_id
_entity_poly.type
_entity_poly.pdbx_seq_one_letter_code
_entity_poly.pdbx_strand_id
1 'polypeptide(L)'
;MNRKIRSGRSKMMGMDVLILNTVGRRSGQQRETPVAWFADGADAWLVVASGGGSQPPDWHANLMAHPDQASIELGGRDAMPVTPHQLEGADRERAWQRIAAAQPRIAKYQSKAEREYPVVRLTPR
;
A
#
# COMPACT_ATOMS: atom_id res chain seq x y z
N MET A 1 -5.88 -15.32 -6.59
CA MET A 1 -4.97 -14.18 -6.85
C MET A 1 -3.71 -14.28 -5.99
N ASN A 2 -3.84 -14.33 -4.66
CA ASN A 2 -2.75 -14.25 -3.68
C ASN A 2 -1.65 -15.31 -3.87
N ARG A 3 -2.00 -16.55 -4.24
CA ARG A 3 -1.03 -17.62 -4.52
C ARG A 3 -0.02 -17.26 -5.64
N LYS A 4 -0.41 -16.45 -6.63
CA LYS A 4 0.49 -15.97 -7.71
C LYS A 4 1.38 -14.81 -7.27
N ILE A 5 0.90 -14.00 -6.33
CA ILE A 5 1.70 -12.91 -5.72
C ILE A 5 2.77 -13.51 -4.82
N ARG A 6 2.40 -14.49 -3.98
CA ARG A 6 3.33 -15.25 -3.14
C ARG A 6 4.43 -15.95 -3.94
N SER A 7 4.17 -16.37 -5.17
CA SER A 7 5.19 -16.97 -6.04
C SER A 7 6.06 -15.95 -6.80
N GLY A 8 5.86 -14.64 -6.59
CA GLY A 8 6.62 -13.56 -7.23
C GLY A 8 6.34 -13.37 -8.72
N ARG A 9 5.27 -13.97 -9.25
CA ARG A 9 4.93 -13.92 -10.68
C ARG A 9 3.77 -12.97 -11.01
N SER A 10 3.37 -12.12 -10.07
CA SER A 10 2.17 -11.28 -10.22
C SER A 10 2.53 -9.80 -10.30
N LYS A 11 2.08 -9.15 -11.38
CA LYS A 11 2.08 -7.70 -11.52
C LYS A 11 0.64 -7.19 -11.57
N MET A 12 0.40 -6.00 -11.05
CA MET A 12 -0.88 -5.30 -11.18
C MET A 12 -0.65 -4.05 -12.02
N MET A 13 -1.23 -4.03 -13.23
CA MET A 13 -1.02 -2.94 -14.20
C MET A 13 0.48 -2.65 -14.48
N GLY A 14 1.33 -3.68 -14.47
CA GLY A 14 2.77 -3.55 -14.69
C GLY A 14 3.60 -3.22 -13.45
N MET A 15 2.96 -2.96 -12.31
CA MET A 15 3.62 -2.69 -11.03
C MET A 15 3.83 -3.97 -10.22
N ASP A 16 4.90 -3.98 -9.43
CA ASP A 16 5.11 -5.04 -8.45
C ASP A 16 4.05 -4.95 -7.34
N VAL A 17 3.69 -6.11 -6.82
CA VAL A 17 2.58 -6.27 -5.89
C VAL A 17 3.07 -7.00 -4.65
N LEU A 18 2.59 -6.56 -3.50
CA LEU A 18 2.73 -7.27 -2.24
C LEU A 18 1.34 -7.65 -1.71
N ILE A 19 1.28 -8.63 -0.83
CA ILE A 19 0.09 -8.89 -0.03
C ILE A 19 0.22 -8.09 1.24
N LEU A 20 -0.73 -7.20 1.51
CA LEU A 20 -0.84 -6.48 2.75
C LEU A 20 -1.78 -7.24 3.69
N ASN A 21 -1.26 -7.65 4.83
CA ASN A 21 -2.03 -8.30 5.89
C ASN A 21 -2.43 -7.25 6.93
N THR A 22 -3.73 -7.16 7.21
CA THR A 22 -4.32 -6.21 8.16
C THR A 22 -5.40 -6.86 9.01
N VAL A 23 -5.75 -6.23 10.12
CA VAL A 23 -6.90 -6.63 10.95
C VAL A 23 -8.07 -5.70 10.68
N GLY A 24 -9.25 -6.26 10.37
CA GLY A 24 -10.45 -5.50 10.11
C GLY A 24 -10.88 -4.67 11.32
N ARG A 25 -10.81 -3.33 11.25
CA ARG A 25 -11.07 -2.42 12.39
C ARG A 25 -12.44 -2.60 13.07
N ARG A 26 -13.42 -3.13 12.32
CA ARG A 26 -14.78 -3.40 12.83
C ARG A 26 -15.00 -4.86 13.20
N SER A 27 -14.32 -5.79 12.51
CA SER A 27 -14.62 -7.22 12.61
C SER A 27 -13.56 -8.02 13.38
N GLY A 28 -12.38 -7.46 13.64
CA GLY A 28 -11.24 -8.16 14.24
C GLY A 28 -10.65 -9.29 13.38
N GLN A 29 -11.11 -9.44 12.14
CA GLN A 29 -10.70 -10.56 11.26
C GLN A 29 -9.45 -10.18 10.46
N GLN A 30 -8.59 -11.16 10.21
CA GLN A 30 -7.46 -11.02 9.30
C GLN A 30 -7.94 -10.77 7.86
N ARG A 31 -7.29 -9.83 7.18
CA ARG A 31 -7.59 -9.41 5.80
C ARG A 31 -6.30 -9.37 5.00
N GLU A 32 -6.28 -10.08 3.88
CA GLU A 32 -5.20 -10.05 2.90
C GLU A 32 -5.62 -9.19 1.71
N THR A 33 -4.86 -8.14 1.41
CA THR A 33 -5.15 -7.25 0.26
C THR A 33 -3.93 -7.11 -0.64
N PRO A 34 -4.00 -7.56 -1.91
CA PRO A 34 -3.00 -7.23 -2.91
C PRO A 34 -2.92 -5.72 -3.14
N VAL A 35 -1.74 -5.13 -2.96
CA VAL A 35 -1.50 -3.70 -3.24
C VAL A 35 -0.24 -3.53 -4.07
N ALA A 36 -0.29 -2.60 -5.02
CA ALA A 36 0.91 -2.16 -5.72
C ALA A 36 1.78 -1.35 -4.75
N TRP A 37 3.10 -1.51 -4.87
CA TRP A 37 4.05 -0.81 -4.02
C TRP A 37 5.16 -0.16 -4.84
N PHE A 38 5.82 0.83 -4.24
CA PHE A 38 6.96 1.54 -4.78
C PHE A 38 8.09 1.57 -3.75
N ALA A 39 9.34 1.43 -4.17
CA ALA A 39 10.47 1.49 -3.25
C ALA A 39 10.65 2.91 -2.69
N ASP A 40 11.05 3.02 -1.42
CA ASP A 40 11.40 4.28 -0.77
C ASP A 40 12.65 4.11 0.09
N GLY A 41 13.80 4.05 -0.59
CA GLY A 41 15.06 3.63 0.01
C GLY A 41 15.26 2.12 -0.04
N ALA A 42 16.16 1.60 0.81
CA ALA A 42 16.51 0.17 0.81
C ALA A 42 15.40 -0.69 1.44
N ASP A 43 14.84 -0.22 2.55
CA ASP A 43 13.95 -1.00 3.42
C ASP A 43 12.65 -0.24 3.72
N ALA A 44 12.02 0.35 2.72
CA ALA A 44 10.66 0.86 2.86
C ALA A 44 9.84 0.77 1.57
N TRP A 45 8.54 0.64 1.75
CA TRP A 45 7.56 0.46 0.68
C TRP A 45 6.48 1.53 0.76
N LEU A 46 6.23 2.25 -0.32
CA LEU A 46 5.11 3.16 -0.45
C LEU A 46 3.93 2.44 -1.07
N VAL A 47 2.77 2.56 -0.43
CA VAL A 47 1.49 2.08 -0.97
C VAL A 47 0.51 3.25 -1.05
N VAL A 48 -0.31 3.26 -2.12
CA VAL A 48 -1.27 4.33 -2.38
C VAL A 48 -2.68 3.84 -2.14
N ALA A 49 -3.42 4.53 -1.28
CA ALA A 49 -4.80 4.26 -0.93
C ALA A 49 -5.78 4.83 -1.98
N SER A 50 -5.59 4.46 -3.25
CA SER A 50 -6.35 4.97 -4.41
C SER A 50 -7.66 4.23 -4.70
N GLY A 51 -7.92 3.09 -4.06
CA GLY A 51 -9.18 2.34 -4.19
C GLY A 51 -10.33 2.96 -3.37
N GLY A 52 -11.53 2.37 -3.45
CA GLY A 52 -12.66 2.75 -2.57
C GLY A 52 -13.56 3.90 -3.06
N GLY A 53 -13.34 4.41 -4.28
CA GLY A 53 -14.14 5.48 -4.84
C GLY A 53 -14.00 6.78 -4.04
N SER A 54 -15.10 7.28 -3.48
CA SER A 54 -15.14 8.52 -2.69
C SER A 54 -14.45 8.41 -1.33
N GLN A 55 -14.17 7.19 -0.84
CA GLN A 55 -13.48 6.96 0.43
C GLN A 55 -12.18 6.18 0.21
N PRO A 56 -11.20 6.29 1.14
CA PRO A 56 -10.08 5.37 1.17
C PRO A 56 -10.55 3.91 1.27
N PRO A 57 -9.78 2.95 0.73
CA PRO A 57 -10.10 1.54 0.81
C PRO A 57 -10.01 1.03 2.25
N ASP A 58 -10.78 -0.03 2.58
CA ASP A 58 -10.86 -0.56 3.95
C ASP A 58 -9.50 -0.95 4.54
N TRP A 59 -8.56 -1.44 3.72
CA TRP A 59 -7.22 -1.79 4.21
C TRP A 59 -6.47 -0.58 4.79
N HIS A 60 -6.68 0.63 4.25
CA HIS A 60 -6.06 1.85 4.77
C HIS A 60 -6.63 2.15 6.16
N ALA A 61 -7.95 2.10 6.30
CA ALA A 61 -8.62 2.30 7.58
C ALA A 61 -8.24 1.22 8.62
N ASN A 62 -7.99 -0.02 8.18
CA ASN A 62 -7.50 -1.09 9.03
C ASN A 62 -6.08 -0.84 9.52
N LEU A 63 -5.16 -0.41 8.63
CA LEU A 63 -3.79 -0.07 9.01
C LEU A 63 -3.73 1.05 10.05
N MET A 64 -4.56 2.08 9.88
CA MET A 64 -4.57 3.21 10.83
C MET A 64 -5.15 2.82 12.18
N ALA A 65 -6.06 1.84 12.22
CA ALA A 65 -6.65 1.37 13.47
C ALA A 65 -5.76 0.36 14.22
N HIS A 66 -5.02 -0.48 13.49
CA HIS A 66 -4.19 -1.56 14.05
C HIS A 66 -2.80 -1.57 13.40
N PRO A 67 -2.01 -0.49 13.56
CA PRO A 67 -0.69 -0.37 12.91
C PRO A 67 0.32 -1.41 13.42
N ASP A 68 0.13 -1.88 14.65
CA ASP A 68 0.93 -2.90 15.33
C ASP A 68 0.69 -4.32 14.77
N GLN A 69 -0.39 -4.55 14.02
CA GLN A 69 -0.75 -5.87 13.48
C GLN A 69 -0.62 -5.97 11.96
N ALA A 70 0.13 -5.04 11.35
CA ALA A 70 0.40 -5.05 9.93
C ALA A 70 1.60 -5.93 9.55
N SER A 71 1.47 -6.68 8.46
CA SER A 71 2.59 -7.36 7.80
C SER A 71 2.45 -7.32 6.28
N ILE A 72 3.55 -7.52 5.57
CA ILE A 72 3.57 -7.64 4.11
C ILE A 72 4.16 -8.97 3.68
N GLU A 73 3.72 -9.46 2.53
CA GLU A 73 4.35 -10.58 1.85
C GLU A 73 4.81 -10.13 0.46
N LEU A 74 6.12 -10.19 0.25
CA LEU A 74 6.74 -10.00 -1.04
C LEU A 74 6.85 -11.35 -1.75
N GLY A 75 6.81 -11.34 -3.07
CA GLY A 75 6.92 -12.57 -3.85
C GLY A 75 8.16 -13.39 -3.50
N GLY A 76 7.96 -14.67 -3.19
CA GLY A 76 9.03 -15.60 -2.81
C GLY A 76 9.60 -15.38 -1.41
N ARG A 77 8.96 -14.57 -0.56
CA ARG A 77 9.40 -14.30 0.81
C ARG A 77 8.28 -14.60 1.80
N ASP A 78 8.66 -14.89 3.05
CA ASP A 78 7.73 -15.02 4.16
C ASP A 78 7.11 -13.67 4.55
N ALA A 79 6.01 -13.73 5.30
CA ALA A 79 5.38 -12.53 5.84
C ALA A 79 6.33 -11.78 6.77
N MET A 80 6.46 -10.47 6.55
CA MET A 80 7.33 -9.59 7.30
C MET A 80 6.49 -8.54 8.05
N PRO A 81 6.61 -8.45 9.39
CA PRO A 81 5.99 -7.39 10.16
C PRO A 81 6.45 -6.01 9.70
N VAL A 82 5.52 -5.06 9.61
CA VAL A 82 5.81 -3.68 9.24
C VAL A 82 5.12 -2.70 10.16
N THR A 83 5.63 -1.47 10.17
CA THR A 83 4.98 -0.32 10.78
C THR A 83 4.49 0.62 9.68
N PRO A 84 3.17 0.88 9.59
CA PRO A 84 2.62 1.82 8.62
C PRO A 84 2.72 3.26 9.14
N HIS A 85 3.22 4.16 8.30
CA HIS A 85 3.27 5.60 8.53
C HIS A 85 2.52 6.31 7.41
N GLN A 86 1.39 6.92 7.72
CA GLN A 86 0.73 7.82 6.77
C GLN A 86 1.62 9.04 6.56
N LEU A 87 1.95 9.32 5.30
CA LEU A 87 2.75 10.49 4.95
C LEU A 87 1.85 11.69 4.77
N GLU A 88 2.31 12.83 5.27
CA GLU A 88 1.61 14.12 5.21
C GLU A 88 2.55 15.23 4.74
N GLY A 89 1.98 16.35 4.29
CA GLY A 89 2.73 17.54 3.87
C GLY A 89 3.86 17.24 2.88
N ALA A 90 5.07 17.74 3.21
CA ALA A 90 6.23 17.63 2.34
C ALA A 90 6.73 16.18 2.13
N ASP A 91 6.56 15.31 3.14
CA ASP A 91 6.94 13.89 3.00
C ASP A 91 6.04 13.18 2.00
N ARG A 92 4.74 13.46 2.05
CA ARG A 92 3.79 12.95 1.09
C ARG A 92 4.11 13.43 -0.31
N GLU A 93 4.36 14.73 -0.49
CA GLU A 93 4.66 15.32 -1.80
C GLU A 93 5.90 14.69 -2.44
N ARG A 94 6.98 14.51 -1.66
CA ARG A 94 8.20 13.83 -2.13
C ARG A 94 7.94 12.39 -2.55
N ALA A 95 7.18 11.65 -1.75
CA ALA A 95 6.79 10.27 -2.10
C ALA A 95 5.91 10.24 -3.35
N TRP A 96 4.97 11.19 -3.46
CA TRP A 96 4.05 11.31 -4.59
C TRP A 96 4.77 11.57 -5.90
N GLN A 97 5.79 12.45 -5.91
CA GLN A 97 6.62 12.70 -7.09
C GLN A 97 7.31 11.43 -7.59
N ARG A 98 7.84 10.60 -6.68
CA ARG A 98 8.44 9.30 -7.05
C ARG A 98 7.41 8.34 -7.64
N ILE A 99 6.24 8.24 -7.00
CA ILE A 99 5.14 7.40 -7.47
C ILE A 99 4.67 7.85 -8.86
N ALA A 100 4.48 9.15 -9.06
CA ALA A 100 4.01 9.72 -10.31
C ALA A 100 5.03 9.53 -11.45
N ALA A 101 6.32 9.63 -11.15
CA ALA A 101 7.39 9.33 -12.10
C ALA A 101 7.42 7.85 -12.49
N ALA A 102 7.26 6.94 -11.52
CA ALA A 102 7.25 5.50 -11.76
C ALA A 102 5.96 5.01 -12.43
N GLN A 103 4.81 5.61 -12.10
CA GLN A 103 3.50 5.25 -12.64
C GLN A 103 2.64 6.50 -12.90
N PRO A 104 2.79 7.13 -14.08
CA PRO A 104 2.02 8.31 -14.47
C PRO A 104 0.50 8.09 -14.48
N ARG A 105 0.04 6.84 -14.63
CA ARG A 105 -1.40 6.52 -14.61
C ARG A 105 -2.03 6.79 -13.25
N ILE A 106 -1.32 6.54 -12.14
CA ILE A 106 -1.83 6.82 -10.79
C ILE A 106 -2.01 8.32 -10.59
N ALA A 107 -1.06 9.13 -11.06
CA ALA A 107 -1.17 10.59 -11.03
C ALA A 107 -2.38 11.09 -11.84
N LYS A 108 -2.62 10.50 -13.02
CA LYS A 108 -3.81 10.81 -13.84
C LYS A 108 -5.13 10.41 -13.17
N TYR A 109 -5.15 9.35 -12.36
CA TYR A 109 -6.34 8.98 -11.59
C TYR A 109 -6.59 9.95 -10.43
N GLN A 110 -5.52 10.31 -9.70
CA GLN A 110 -5.59 11.32 -8.65
C GLN A 110 -6.11 12.66 -9.15
N SER A 111 -5.67 13.12 -10.32
CA SER A 111 -6.10 14.42 -10.88
C SER A 111 -7.59 14.47 -11.23
N LYS A 112 -8.25 13.32 -11.32
CA LYS A 112 -9.69 13.19 -11.56
C LYS A 112 -10.48 12.87 -10.30
N ALA A 113 -9.79 12.59 -9.20
CA ALA A 113 -10.42 12.29 -7.93
C ALA A 113 -10.70 13.60 -7.18
N GLU A 114 -11.85 13.66 -6.52
CA GLU A 114 -12.23 14.78 -5.65
C GLU A 114 -11.49 14.77 -4.30
N ARG A 115 -10.64 13.76 -4.06
CA ARG A 115 -9.90 13.56 -2.82
C ARG A 115 -8.44 13.31 -3.10
N GLU A 116 -7.57 13.77 -2.21
CA GLU A 116 -6.18 13.37 -2.21
C GLU A 116 -6.03 11.92 -1.71
N TYR A 117 -5.28 11.09 -2.44
CA TYR A 117 -5.02 9.71 -2.06
C TYR A 117 -3.99 9.69 -0.92
N PRO A 118 -4.32 9.01 0.20
CA PRO A 118 -3.34 8.76 1.24
C PRO A 118 -2.18 7.92 0.69
N VAL A 119 -0.97 8.30 1.07
CA VAL A 119 0.25 7.53 0.82
C VAL A 119 0.73 7.01 2.15
N VAL A 120 0.96 5.71 2.23
CA VAL A 120 1.46 5.05 3.44
C VAL A 120 2.84 4.49 3.15
N ARG A 121 3.82 4.87 3.98
CA ARG A 121 5.13 4.25 4.03
C ARG A 121 5.08 3.08 5.00
N LEU A 122 5.48 1.90 4.53
CA LEU A 122 5.65 0.70 5.34
C LEU A 122 7.14 0.53 5.59
N THR A 123 7.53 0.40 6.85
CA THR A 123 8.91 0.12 7.26
C THR A 123 8.96 -1.21 8.02
N PRO A 124 10.02 -2.03 7.90
CA PRO A 124 10.17 -3.22 8.73
C PRO A 124 10.12 -2.86 10.21
N ARG A 125 9.58 -3.77 11.00
CA ARG A 125 9.62 -3.68 12.46
C ARG A 125 10.79 -4.45 13.03
#